data_AF-A0A2N2EWG7-F1
#
_entry.id   AF-A0A2N2EWG7-F1
#
_cell.length_a   1.000
_cell.length_b   1.000
_cell.length_c   1.000
_cell.angle_alpha   90.00
_cell.angle_beta   90.00
_cell.angle_gamma   90.00
#
_symmetry.space_group_name_H-M   'P 1'
#
loop_
_entity.id
_entity.type
_entity.pdbx_description
1 polymer ?
#
loop_
_entity_poly.entity_id
_entity_poly.type
_entity_poly.pdbx_seq_one_letter_code
_entity_poly.pdbx_strand_id
1 'polypeptide(L)'
;MVLTHSEQARDLKQVFENFEVGELVDSHGQYDLLGYKELLEELDKKFILYDIAKRGKVFSWDPLLEVEVLNPPRQACEKDSGDLNNNEIALKITYNKVSFLFPGNIKESTEIKLAELYKDKLKSAIIKIPNYGLVESNSEEFIDYVRPEFAVAFNEKCGIEKQISKEIIKRYEDKGCYVFRNDDYNTLKMVKGKIRTTHNGTILVITDGIHYKVESEKHLDEIQKQIKSINPPPPEYNFPEIKANELTKEIKEDKPEVEPLCNEKYFSAAGDAIDHAVDSIYMVMFFVNMGDSDQNPVNILVRKLIEARQRGVRVKIILEMPRDENDFIMWNNEKVYRWLANAGVDIRLSSPQLKTHNKFFVVDQNITVVGSHNWSDTALDGTQNEVTVLIKSKNVARKFLRYFYENSW
;
A
#
# COMPACT_ATOMS: atom_id res chain seq x y z
N MET A 1 15.18 5.24 2.97
CA MET A 1 16.08 4.32 2.23
C MET A 1 16.56 3.26 3.20
N VAL A 2 16.60 1.98 2.81
CA VAL A 2 17.12 0.89 3.66
C VAL A 2 18.37 0.30 3.05
N LEU A 3 19.45 0.29 3.81
CA LEU A 3 20.72 -0.29 3.42
C LEU A 3 20.86 -1.68 4.03
N THR A 4 20.73 -2.71 3.19
CA THR A 4 20.70 -4.10 3.66
C THR A 4 22.08 -4.70 3.90
N HIS A 5 23.12 -4.21 3.22
CA HIS A 5 24.51 -4.62 3.37
C HIS A 5 25.50 -3.49 3.03
N SER A 6 26.74 -3.57 3.55
CA SER A 6 27.73 -2.47 3.47
C SER A 6 28.32 -2.23 2.07
N GLU A 7 28.30 -3.22 1.17
CA GLU A 7 28.81 -3.03 -0.21
C GLU A 7 27.92 -2.09 -1.04
N GLN A 8 26.63 -1.97 -0.70
CA GLN A 8 25.70 -0.97 -1.28
C GLN A 8 26.04 0.47 -0.89
N ALA A 9 26.86 0.68 0.16
CA ALA A 9 27.15 2.02 0.66
C ALA A 9 27.92 2.89 -0.36
N ARG A 10 28.67 2.26 -1.28
CA ARG A 10 29.49 2.96 -2.28
C ARG A 10 28.68 3.71 -3.33
N ASP A 11 27.44 3.27 -3.57
CA ASP A 11 26.55 3.87 -4.57
C ASP A 11 25.57 4.89 -3.96
N LEU A 12 25.59 5.08 -2.64
CA LEU A 12 24.69 5.99 -1.92
C LEU A 12 24.81 7.44 -2.37
N LYS A 13 26.03 7.88 -2.69
CA LYS A 13 26.27 9.25 -3.17
C LYS A 13 25.43 9.58 -4.40
N GLN A 14 25.38 8.67 -5.38
CA GLN A 14 24.55 8.89 -6.58
C GLN A 14 23.06 8.91 -6.23
N VAL A 15 22.62 8.13 -5.24
CA VAL A 15 21.24 8.17 -4.77
C VAL A 15 20.94 9.53 -4.12
N PHE A 16 21.78 10.01 -3.21
CA PHE A 16 21.59 11.29 -2.53
C PHE A 16 21.73 12.53 -3.44
N GLU A 17 22.38 12.38 -4.60
CA GLU A 17 22.45 13.43 -5.63
C GLU A 17 21.19 13.47 -6.51
N ASN A 18 20.50 12.34 -6.70
CA ASN A 18 19.39 12.23 -7.66
C ASN A 18 18.01 12.07 -7.00
N PHE A 19 17.96 11.78 -5.70
CA PHE A 19 16.73 11.54 -4.96
C PHE A 19 16.72 12.29 -3.63
N GLU A 20 15.54 12.80 -3.26
CA GLU A 20 15.29 13.33 -1.93
C GLU A 20 15.11 12.16 -0.96
N VAL A 21 15.98 12.06 0.04
CA VAL A 21 15.98 10.96 1.02
C VAL A 21 15.78 11.57 2.40
N GLY A 22 14.64 11.28 3.04
CA GLY A 22 14.36 11.78 4.40
C GLY A 22 15.00 10.96 5.52
N GLU A 23 15.24 9.66 5.27
CA GLU A 23 15.79 8.74 6.27
C GLU A 23 16.66 7.65 5.60
N LEU A 24 17.79 7.32 6.22
CA LEU A 24 18.60 6.15 5.95
C LEU A 24 18.53 5.18 7.15
N VAL A 25 18.06 3.96 6.88
CA VAL A 25 18.01 2.85 7.83
C VAL A 25 19.15 1.90 7.54
N ASP A 26 19.91 1.54 8.58
CA ASP A 26 21.04 0.61 8.49
C ASP A 26 21.05 -0.44 9.63
N SER A 27 21.75 -1.55 9.42
CA SER A 27 22.05 -2.60 10.39
C SER A 27 23.16 -2.25 11.39
N HIS A 28 23.83 -1.10 11.22
CA HIS A 28 25.08 -0.74 11.90
C HIS A 28 26.20 -1.76 11.63
N GLY A 29 26.35 -2.16 10.36
CA GLY A 29 27.39 -3.08 9.91
C GLY A 29 28.82 -2.55 10.10
N GLN A 30 29.81 -3.43 9.99
CA GLN A 30 31.21 -3.00 9.94
C GLN A 30 31.53 -2.43 8.55
N TYR A 31 31.53 -1.11 8.48
CA TYR A 31 32.09 -0.36 7.37
C TYR A 31 33.60 -0.20 7.56
N ASP A 32 34.35 -0.01 6.48
CA ASP A 32 35.66 0.63 6.60
C ASP A 32 35.45 2.01 7.27
N LEU A 33 36.22 2.28 8.33
CA LEU A 33 36.11 3.47 9.17
C LEU A 33 36.12 4.76 8.34
N LEU A 34 36.85 4.76 7.22
CA LEU A 34 36.92 5.90 6.31
C LEU A 34 35.60 6.13 5.56
N GLY A 35 35.03 5.09 4.96
CA GLY A 35 33.78 5.18 4.19
C GLY A 35 32.55 5.44 5.06
N TYR A 36 32.52 4.91 6.29
CA TYR A 36 31.43 5.20 7.23
C TYR A 36 31.40 6.66 7.66
N LYS A 37 32.58 7.23 7.92
CA LYS A 37 32.69 8.62 8.32
C LYS A 37 32.22 9.55 7.20
N GLU A 38 32.62 9.27 5.96
CA GLU A 38 32.16 10.00 4.78
C GLU A 38 30.63 9.93 4.63
N LEU A 39 30.04 8.74 4.85
CA LEU A 39 28.59 8.56 4.84
C LEU A 39 27.91 9.44 5.91
N LEU A 40 28.35 9.37 7.17
CA LEU A 40 27.76 10.15 8.25
C LEU A 40 27.88 11.67 8.01
N GLU A 41 29.01 12.13 7.46
CA GLU A 41 29.17 13.53 7.07
C GLU A 41 28.22 13.96 5.94
N GLU A 42 27.92 13.05 5.00
CA GLU A 42 26.97 13.33 3.92
C GLU A 42 25.52 13.37 4.40
N LEU A 43 25.15 12.48 5.32
CA LEU A 43 23.82 12.49 5.96
C LEU A 43 23.60 13.79 6.74
N ASP A 44 24.61 14.23 7.52
CA ASP A 44 24.54 15.47 8.30
C ASP A 44 24.41 16.70 7.39
N LYS A 45 25.21 16.79 6.32
CA LYS A 45 25.15 17.89 5.34
C LYS A 45 23.78 18.00 4.65
N LYS A 46 23.09 16.88 4.47
CA LYS A 46 21.80 16.80 3.76
C LYS A 46 20.60 16.70 4.70
N PHE A 47 20.81 16.77 6.02
CA PHE A 47 19.76 16.61 7.03
C PHE A 47 18.95 15.31 6.89
N ILE A 48 19.62 14.22 6.50
CA ILE A 48 19.00 12.90 6.34
C ILE A 48 19.00 12.21 7.71
N LEU A 49 17.83 11.77 8.17
CA LEU A 49 17.73 11.01 9.43
C LEU A 49 18.49 9.70 9.32
N TYR A 50 19.21 9.31 10.36
CA TYR A 50 19.93 8.03 10.41
C TYR A 50 19.33 7.15 11.50
N ASP A 51 18.94 5.94 11.13
CA ASP A 51 18.25 5.02 12.01
C ASP A 51 18.83 3.60 11.92
N ILE A 52 18.81 2.90 13.06
CA ILE A 52 19.34 1.54 13.16
C ILE A 52 18.17 0.55 13.21
N ALA A 53 18.15 -0.36 12.25
CA ALA A 53 17.21 -1.47 12.18
C ALA A 53 17.51 -2.48 13.29
N LYS A 54 16.46 -2.91 14.01
CA LYS A 54 16.52 -3.97 15.02
C LYS A 54 15.24 -4.79 14.97
N ARG A 55 15.33 -6.08 15.30
CA ARG A 55 14.23 -7.02 15.26
C ARG A 55 13.02 -6.54 16.06
N GLY A 56 11.85 -6.66 15.44
CA GLY A 56 10.56 -6.20 15.97
C GLY A 56 10.38 -4.69 15.92
N LYS A 57 11.25 -3.96 15.23
CA LYS A 57 10.99 -2.58 14.84
C LYS A 57 10.01 -2.59 13.67
N VAL A 58 9.06 -1.67 13.71
CA VAL A 58 8.09 -1.44 12.64
C VAL A 58 8.32 -0.05 12.08
N PHE A 59 8.33 0.09 10.76
CA PHE A 59 8.39 1.37 10.09
C PHE A 59 6.99 1.81 9.62
N SER A 60 6.68 3.08 9.83
CA SER A 60 5.43 3.70 9.38
C SER A 60 5.65 4.44 8.05
N TRP A 61 6.22 3.76 7.06
CA TRP A 61 6.50 4.38 5.75
C TRP A 61 5.24 4.71 4.97
N ASP A 62 4.26 3.83 5.03
CA ASP A 62 2.92 4.05 4.52
C ASP A 62 1.95 3.31 5.45
N PRO A 63 0.84 3.93 5.86
CA PRO A 63 -0.11 3.31 6.78
C PRO A 63 -0.85 2.11 6.20
N LEU A 64 -0.80 1.86 4.88
CA LEU A 64 -1.29 0.63 4.26
C LEU A 64 -0.27 -0.52 4.35
N LEU A 65 0.96 -0.24 4.75
CA LEU A 65 2.05 -1.21 4.83
C LEU A 65 2.37 -1.55 6.28
N GLU A 66 2.39 -2.84 6.60
CA GLU A 66 3.09 -3.32 7.78
C GLU A 66 4.54 -3.64 7.38
N VAL A 67 5.48 -2.82 7.84
CA VAL A 67 6.90 -2.97 7.53
C VAL A 67 7.63 -3.40 8.79
N GLU A 68 7.91 -4.69 8.94
CA GLU A 68 8.58 -5.26 10.12
C GLU A 68 10.05 -5.63 9.82
N VAL A 69 10.95 -5.21 10.70
CA VAL A 69 12.34 -5.68 10.73
C VAL A 69 12.41 -7.02 11.48
N LEU A 70 12.85 -8.07 10.80
CA LEU A 70 13.05 -9.41 11.35
C LEU A 70 14.48 -9.64 11.87
N ASN A 71 15.47 -8.95 11.31
CA ASN A 71 16.89 -9.02 11.69
C ASN A 71 17.55 -7.63 11.45
N PRO A 72 18.59 -7.19 12.18
CA PRO A 72 19.38 -7.86 13.25
C PRO A 72 18.66 -8.01 14.60
N PRO A 73 19.13 -8.85 15.54
CA PRO A 73 18.55 -8.97 16.87
C PRO A 73 18.63 -7.68 17.71
N ARG A 74 17.74 -7.52 18.70
CA ARG A 74 17.66 -6.30 19.55
C ARG A 74 18.92 -6.02 20.38
N GLN A 75 19.61 -7.07 20.80
CA GLN A 75 20.93 -7.03 21.40
C GLN A 75 21.85 -7.83 20.49
N ALA A 76 23.00 -7.27 20.11
CA ALA A 76 24.03 -8.04 19.43
C ALA A 76 24.40 -9.20 20.36
N CYS A 77 24.20 -10.44 19.91
CA CYS A 77 24.71 -11.58 20.65
C CYS A 77 26.23 -11.54 20.54
N GLU A 78 26.93 -11.03 21.55
CA GLU A 78 28.41 -11.05 21.66
C GLU A 78 29.03 -12.46 21.54
N LYS A 79 28.20 -13.52 21.45
CA LYS A 79 28.63 -14.91 21.38
C LYS A 79 28.38 -15.62 20.06
N ASP A 80 27.69 -15.01 19.10
CA ASP A 80 27.51 -15.62 17.77
C ASP A 80 28.62 -15.16 16.81
N SER A 81 29.77 -15.81 16.98
CA SER A 81 30.70 -16.22 15.93
C SER A 81 30.84 -15.31 14.71
N GLY A 82 31.84 -14.42 14.71
CA GLY A 82 32.76 -14.09 13.59
C GLY A 82 32.24 -13.79 12.17
N ASP A 83 30.94 -13.85 11.91
CA ASP A 83 30.33 -13.83 10.58
C ASP A 83 29.44 -12.60 10.44
N LEU A 84 29.99 -11.60 9.77
CA LEU A 84 29.50 -10.23 9.70
C LEU A 84 28.11 -10.13 9.02
N ASN A 85 27.76 -11.10 8.17
CA ASN A 85 26.50 -11.11 7.43
C ASN A 85 25.27 -11.50 8.28
N ASN A 86 25.48 -11.97 9.52
CA ASN A 86 24.37 -12.34 10.41
C ASN A 86 23.64 -11.14 11.02
N ASN A 87 24.18 -9.92 10.83
CA ASN A 87 23.54 -8.69 11.28
C ASN A 87 22.79 -7.95 10.16
N GLU A 88 22.70 -8.52 8.96
CA GLU A 88 22.02 -7.85 7.85
C GLU A 88 20.52 -7.68 8.07
N ILE A 89 19.95 -6.65 7.44
CA ILE A 89 18.54 -6.33 7.57
C ILE A 89 17.71 -7.36 6.81
N ALA A 90 16.93 -8.16 7.54
CA ALA A 90 15.82 -8.91 7.00
C ALA A 90 14.53 -8.13 7.25
N LEU A 91 13.78 -7.82 6.20
CA LEU A 91 12.59 -6.98 6.24
C LEU A 91 11.39 -7.75 5.66
N LYS A 92 10.27 -7.73 6.37
CA LYS A 92 8.97 -8.17 5.83
C LYS A 92 8.09 -6.96 5.58
N ILE A 93 7.53 -6.88 4.38
CA ILE A 93 6.54 -5.86 4.01
C ILE A 93 5.23 -6.57 3.71
N THR A 94 4.16 -6.20 4.41
CA THR A 94 2.83 -6.72 4.17
C THR A 94 1.92 -5.60 3.70
N TYR A 95 1.25 -5.80 2.57
CA TYR A 95 0.13 -4.99 2.14
C TYR A 95 -1.13 -5.85 2.24
N ASN A 96 -1.93 -5.62 3.29
CA ASN A 96 -3.10 -6.42 3.64
C ASN A 96 -2.80 -7.94 3.72
N LYS A 97 -3.18 -8.75 2.73
CA LYS A 97 -2.93 -10.21 2.70
C LYS A 97 -1.69 -10.62 1.90
N VAL A 98 -1.10 -9.70 1.13
CA VAL A 98 0.05 -9.98 0.28
C VAL A 98 1.32 -9.53 0.99
N SER A 99 2.31 -10.42 1.08
CA SER A 99 3.55 -10.14 1.82
C SER A 99 4.80 -10.44 1.00
N PHE A 100 5.82 -9.62 1.24
CA PHE A 100 7.12 -9.64 0.59
C PHE A 100 8.20 -9.82 1.65
N LEU A 101 9.16 -10.69 1.38
CA LEU A 101 10.31 -10.91 2.23
C LEU A 101 11.59 -10.45 1.53
N PHE A 102 12.30 -9.54 2.17
CA PHE A 102 13.60 -9.02 1.75
C PHE A 102 14.65 -9.41 2.79
N PRO A 103 15.21 -10.63 2.71
CA PRO A 103 16.09 -11.18 3.72
C PRO A 103 17.54 -10.65 3.66
N GLY A 104 17.88 -9.75 2.74
CA GLY A 104 19.27 -9.32 2.53
C GLY A 104 20.16 -10.49 2.11
N ASN A 105 21.38 -10.55 2.63
CA ASN A 105 22.37 -11.62 2.48
C ASN A 105 22.58 -12.38 3.80
N ILE A 106 21.53 -12.50 4.63
CA ILE A 106 21.57 -13.38 5.80
C ILE A 106 22.02 -14.80 5.39
N LYS A 107 22.80 -15.43 6.26
CA LYS A 107 23.30 -16.80 6.06
C LYS A 107 22.39 -17.84 6.69
N GLU A 108 22.62 -19.09 6.35
CA GLU A 108 21.87 -20.26 6.86
C GLU A 108 21.67 -20.24 8.39
N SER A 109 22.69 -19.88 9.16
CA SER A 109 22.55 -19.80 10.63
C SER A 109 21.51 -18.79 11.10
N THR A 110 21.35 -17.67 10.38
CA THR A 110 20.33 -16.65 10.68
C THR A 110 18.97 -17.08 10.15
N GLU A 111 18.92 -17.72 8.98
CA GLU A 111 17.71 -18.28 8.39
C GLU A 111 17.04 -19.31 9.32
N ILE A 112 17.81 -20.24 9.88
CA ILE A 112 17.33 -21.22 10.87
C ILE A 112 16.78 -20.51 12.11
N LYS A 113 17.50 -19.53 12.66
CA LYS A 113 17.01 -18.74 13.81
C LYS A 113 15.70 -18.01 13.50
N LEU A 114 15.57 -17.42 12.30
CA LEU A 114 14.33 -16.76 11.90
C LEU A 114 13.20 -17.78 11.73
N ALA A 115 13.48 -18.95 11.14
CA ALA A 115 12.51 -20.04 11.01
C ALA A 115 11.98 -20.51 12.37
N GLU A 116 12.88 -20.76 13.33
CA GLU A 116 12.51 -21.17 14.70
C GLU A 116 11.66 -20.11 15.42
N LEU A 117 12.04 -18.83 15.30
CA LEU A 117 11.41 -17.72 16.00
C LEU A 117 10.04 -17.35 15.43
N TYR A 118 9.94 -17.26 14.10
CA TYR A 118 8.77 -16.70 13.43
C TYR A 118 7.84 -17.76 12.87
N LYS A 119 8.34 -18.95 12.52
CA LYS A 119 7.55 -20.06 11.99
C LYS A 119 6.62 -19.59 10.86
N ASP A 120 5.32 -19.86 10.97
CA ASP A 120 4.30 -19.44 9.99
C ASP A 120 4.25 -17.92 9.76
N LYS A 121 4.75 -17.09 10.67
CA LYS A 121 4.85 -15.63 10.45
C LYS A 121 5.86 -15.27 9.36
N LEU A 122 6.78 -16.17 8.98
CA LEU A 122 7.65 -15.96 7.81
C LEU A 122 6.90 -16.07 6.49
N LYS A 123 5.70 -16.67 6.47
CA LYS A 123 4.94 -16.89 5.24
C LYS A 123 4.87 -15.60 4.44
N SER A 124 5.40 -15.63 3.23
CA SER A 124 5.49 -14.48 2.33
C SER A 124 5.23 -14.92 0.91
N ALA A 125 4.34 -14.24 0.21
CA ALA A 125 3.97 -14.57 -1.17
C ALA A 125 5.16 -14.41 -2.13
N ILE A 126 5.98 -13.38 -1.91
CA ILE A 126 7.14 -13.05 -2.74
C ILE A 126 8.39 -12.97 -1.85
N ILE A 127 9.51 -13.54 -2.31
CA ILE A 127 10.82 -13.41 -1.66
C ILE A 127 11.87 -12.88 -2.65
N LYS A 128 12.72 -11.95 -2.21
CA LYS A 128 14.02 -11.72 -2.85
C LYS A 128 14.98 -12.78 -2.32
N ILE A 129 15.48 -13.66 -3.18
CA ILE A 129 16.35 -14.76 -2.78
C ILE A 129 17.56 -14.20 -2.02
N PRO A 130 17.82 -14.68 -0.79
CA PRO A 130 18.92 -14.19 0.03
C PRO A 130 20.28 -14.49 -0.58
N ASN A 131 21.24 -13.62 -0.27
CA ASN A 131 22.68 -13.80 -0.54
C ASN A 131 22.95 -14.26 -1.99
N TYR A 132 22.29 -13.62 -2.95
CA TYR A 132 22.45 -13.89 -4.39
C TYR A 132 22.14 -15.34 -4.82
N GLY A 133 21.43 -16.11 -3.99
CA GLY A 133 21.15 -17.52 -4.26
C GLY A 133 22.38 -18.43 -4.13
N LEU A 134 23.29 -18.08 -3.23
CA LEU A 134 24.44 -18.91 -2.86
C LEU A 134 24.05 -20.00 -1.86
N VAL A 135 24.88 -21.05 -1.77
CA VAL A 135 24.61 -22.26 -0.98
C VAL A 135 24.82 -22.09 0.52
N GLU A 136 25.55 -21.05 0.93
CA GLU A 136 25.77 -20.66 2.34
C GLU A 136 24.52 -19.99 2.97
N SER A 137 23.41 -19.99 2.24
CA SER A 137 22.10 -19.40 2.53
C SER A 137 21.05 -20.25 1.79
N ASN A 138 19.76 -19.92 1.95
CA ASN A 138 18.62 -20.62 1.37
C ASN A 138 18.36 -22.00 1.98
N SER A 139 18.43 -22.13 3.31
CA SER A 139 18.15 -23.39 4.01
C SER A 139 16.74 -23.93 3.70
N GLU A 140 16.61 -25.25 3.65
CA GLU A 140 15.33 -25.92 3.38
C GLU A 140 14.24 -25.50 4.37
N GLU A 141 14.59 -25.48 5.66
CA GLU A 141 13.68 -25.12 6.75
C GLU A 141 13.16 -23.68 6.61
N PHE A 142 14.02 -22.74 6.24
CA PHE A 142 13.61 -21.35 6.04
C PHE A 142 12.64 -21.22 4.87
N ILE A 143 12.93 -21.86 3.74
CA ILE A 143 12.03 -21.82 2.57
C ILE A 143 10.69 -22.51 2.90
N ASP A 144 10.70 -23.57 3.71
CA ASP A 144 9.49 -24.29 4.16
C ASP A 144 8.56 -23.44 5.04
N TYR A 145 9.10 -22.50 5.81
CA TYR A 145 8.26 -21.55 6.55
C TYR A 145 7.84 -20.35 5.71
N VAL A 146 8.71 -19.85 4.83
CA VAL A 146 8.39 -18.73 3.94
C VAL A 146 7.30 -19.11 2.92
N ARG A 147 7.34 -20.33 2.36
CA ARG A 147 6.40 -20.84 1.33
C ARG A 147 6.10 -19.81 0.23
N PRO A 148 7.14 -19.32 -0.48
CA PRO A 148 6.95 -18.31 -1.49
C PRO A 148 6.29 -18.90 -2.74
N GLU A 149 5.36 -18.15 -3.32
CA GLU A 149 4.84 -18.47 -4.66
C GLU A 149 5.83 -17.97 -5.72
N PHE A 150 6.45 -16.81 -5.49
CA PHE A 150 7.43 -16.23 -6.40
C PHE A 150 8.74 -15.90 -5.67
N ALA A 151 9.86 -16.21 -6.31
CA ALA A 151 11.19 -15.90 -5.82
C ALA A 151 11.97 -15.11 -6.87
N VAL A 152 12.68 -14.07 -6.45
CA VAL A 152 13.50 -13.23 -7.34
C VAL A 152 14.97 -13.33 -6.95
N ALA A 153 15.78 -13.92 -7.82
CA ALA A 153 17.22 -14.01 -7.68
C ALA A 153 17.94 -12.91 -8.48
N PHE A 154 18.86 -12.23 -7.81
CA PHE A 154 19.74 -11.24 -8.40
C PHE A 154 21.20 -11.66 -8.26
N ASN A 155 21.96 -11.46 -9.32
CA ASN A 155 23.40 -11.56 -9.41
C ASN A 155 23.97 -10.14 -9.53
N GLU A 156 24.81 -9.76 -8.57
CA GLU A 156 25.51 -8.47 -8.57
C GLU A 156 26.84 -8.62 -9.31
N LYS A 157 26.81 -8.28 -10.61
CA LYS A 157 27.92 -8.07 -11.59
C LYS A 157 28.12 -9.14 -12.67
N CYS A 158 28.29 -8.64 -13.89
CA CYS A 158 29.02 -9.31 -14.95
C CYS A 158 30.48 -9.57 -14.51
N GLY A 159 30.74 -10.79 -14.08
CA GLY A 159 32.04 -11.32 -13.70
C GLY A 159 31.84 -12.75 -13.20
N ILE A 160 32.75 -13.66 -13.50
CA ILE A 160 32.56 -15.12 -13.43
C ILE A 160 32.31 -15.66 -11.99
N GLU A 161 32.38 -14.85 -10.94
CA GLU A 161 32.60 -15.37 -9.58
C GLU A 161 31.37 -15.61 -8.68
N LYS A 162 30.14 -15.23 -9.04
CA LYS A 162 28.96 -15.59 -8.24
C LYS A 162 27.76 -15.92 -9.11
N GLN A 163 27.75 -17.11 -9.73
CA GLN A 163 26.55 -17.61 -10.41
C GLN A 163 25.49 -18.00 -9.38
N ILE A 164 24.22 -17.70 -9.68
CA ILE A 164 23.11 -18.16 -8.85
C ILE A 164 23.13 -19.69 -8.87
N SER A 165 23.21 -20.33 -7.71
CA SER A 165 23.38 -21.78 -7.60
C SER A 165 22.18 -22.50 -8.20
N LYS A 166 22.44 -23.41 -9.15
CA LYS A 166 21.39 -24.25 -9.77
C LYS A 166 20.68 -25.12 -8.74
N GLU A 167 21.39 -25.54 -7.70
CA GLU A 167 20.82 -26.29 -6.59
C GLU A 167 19.79 -25.45 -5.82
N ILE A 168 20.12 -24.18 -5.54
CA ILE A 168 19.20 -23.28 -4.86
C ILE A 168 17.97 -22.99 -5.71
N ILE A 169 18.13 -22.75 -7.01
CA ILE A 169 16.97 -22.58 -7.90
C ILE A 169 16.08 -23.82 -7.88
N LYS A 170 16.68 -25.01 -8.03
CA LYS A 170 15.95 -26.27 -7.98
C LYS A 170 15.21 -26.46 -6.63
N ARG A 171 15.82 -26.05 -5.51
CA ARG A 171 15.20 -26.11 -4.18
C ARG A 171 13.91 -25.29 -4.09
N TYR A 172 13.88 -24.08 -4.67
CA TYR A 172 12.66 -23.27 -4.74
C TYR A 172 11.62 -23.91 -5.70
N GLU A 173 12.06 -24.36 -6.88
CA GLU A 173 11.17 -25.00 -7.88
C GLU A 173 10.53 -26.30 -7.36
N ASP A 174 11.29 -27.15 -6.68
CA ASP A 174 10.81 -28.42 -6.10
C ASP A 174 9.77 -28.17 -4.98
N LYS A 175 9.74 -26.97 -4.38
CA LYS A 175 8.71 -26.51 -3.43
C LYS A 175 7.56 -25.75 -4.11
N GLY A 176 7.49 -25.76 -5.44
CA GLY A 176 6.42 -25.15 -6.23
C GLY A 176 6.54 -23.64 -6.40
N CYS A 177 7.72 -23.05 -6.15
CA CYS A 177 7.96 -21.63 -6.31
C CYS A 177 8.40 -21.28 -7.74
N TYR A 178 7.85 -20.21 -8.30
CA TYR A 178 8.28 -19.65 -9.58
C TYR A 178 9.47 -18.72 -9.39
N VAL A 179 10.60 -19.06 -10.01
CA VAL A 179 11.85 -18.31 -9.85
C VAL A 179 12.12 -17.39 -11.04
N PHE A 180 12.26 -16.09 -10.77
CA PHE A 180 12.79 -15.11 -11.71
C PHE A 180 14.27 -14.85 -11.41
N ARG A 181 15.13 -14.88 -12.44
CA ARG A 181 16.57 -14.69 -12.31
C ARG A 181 17.14 -13.70 -13.33
N ASN A 182 18.23 -13.03 -12.95
CA ASN A 182 18.89 -12.01 -13.76
C ASN A 182 20.28 -12.45 -14.32
N ASP A 183 20.55 -13.73 -14.54
CA ASP A 183 21.88 -14.22 -14.99
C ASP A 183 21.80 -15.28 -16.11
N ASP A 184 20.68 -15.41 -16.81
CA ASP A 184 20.60 -16.21 -18.03
C ASP A 184 21.08 -15.38 -19.25
N TYR A 185 22.21 -15.79 -19.83
CA TYR A 185 23.08 -15.03 -20.74
C TYR A 185 22.70 -15.09 -22.23
N ASN A 186 21.56 -15.67 -22.61
CA ASN A 186 21.24 -15.87 -24.03
C ASN A 186 20.86 -14.61 -24.84
N THR A 187 20.96 -13.39 -24.30
CA THR A 187 20.81 -12.14 -25.07
C THR A 187 21.53 -10.95 -24.40
N LEU A 188 22.85 -10.83 -24.60
CA LEU A 188 23.56 -9.57 -24.33
C LEU A 188 23.58 -8.71 -25.61
N LYS A 189 22.93 -7.55 -25.60
CA LYS A 189 23.23 -6.46 -26.55
C LYS A 189 23.74 -5.25 -25.78
N MET A 190 24.98 -4.86 -26.08
CA MET A 190 25.58 -3.59 -25.67
C MET A 190 24.80 -2.44 -26.31
N VAL A 191 24.18 -1.59 -25.49
CA VAL A 191 23.72 -0.26 -25.89
C VAL A 191 24.40 0.74 -24.96
N LYS A 192 24.96 1.80 -25.55
CA LYS A 192 25.77 2.84 -24.86
C LYS A 192 25.16 3.25 -23.51
N GLY A 193 25.91 3.04 -22.44
CA GLY A 193 25.82 3.81 -21.20
C GLY A 193 25.04 3.23 -20.02
N LYS A 194 24.28 2.13 -20.17
CA LYS A 194 23.62 1.47 -19.02
C LYS A 194 23.59 -0.05 -19.21
N ILE A 195 24.12 -0.79 -18.24
CA ILE A 195 23.90 -2.24 -18.12
C ILE A 195 22.49 -2.43 -17.57
N ARG A 196 21.61 -3.11 -18.31
CA ARG A 196 20.27 -3.53 -17.85
C ARG A 196 20.27 -5.05 -17.66
N THR A 197 19.55 -5.51 -16.63
CA THR A 197 19.42 -6.91 -16.20
C THR A 197 18.66 -7.76 -17.24
N THR A 198 19.37 -8.62 -17.99
CA THR A 198 19.11 -10.06 -18.31
C THR A 198 17.67 -10.59 -18.52
N HIS A 199 17.52 -11.92 -18.69
CA HIS A 199 16.43 -12.63 -19.40
C HIS A 199 14.99 -12.13 -19.21
N ASN A 200 14.60 -11.59 -18.05
CA ASN A 200 13.24 -11.15 -17.76
C ASN A 200 13.05 -9.61 -17.72
N GLY A 201 14.12 -8.81 -17.79
CA GLY A 201 14.02 -7.35 -17.63
C GLY A 201 13.50 -6.94 -16.25
N THR A 202 12.82 -5.80 -16.15
CA THR A 202 12.17 -5.35 -14.91
C THR A 202 11.08 -6.35 -14.48
N ILE A 203 11.14 -6.82 -13.23
CA ILE A 203 10.07 -7.64 -12.63
C ILE A 203 9.10 -6.69 -11.94
N LEU A 204 7.84 -6.71 -12.35
CA LEU A 204 6.78 -5.86 -11.82
C LEU A 204 5.83 -6.72 -10.98
N VAL A 205 5.68 -6.38 -9.71
CA VAL A 205 4.63 -6.96 -8.86
C VAL A 205 3.54 -5.92 -8.68
N ILE A 206 2.32 -6.24 -9.10
CA ILE A 206 1.14 -5.38 -8.95
C ILE A 206 0.20 -6.07 -7.97
N THR A 207 -0.28 -5.35 -6.96
CA THR A 207 -1.16 -5.91 -5.93
C THR A 207 -2.15 -4.85 -5.42
N ASP A 208 -3.37 -5.29 -5.11
CA ASP A 208 -4.40 -4.51 -4.39
C ASP A 208 -4.42 -4.87 -2.88
N GLY A 209 -3.48 -5.70 -2.44
CA GLY A 209 -3.39 -6.23 -1.08
C GLY A 209 -4.20 -7.49 -0.84
N ILE A 210 -4.97 -8.00 -1.81
CA ILE A 210 -5.69 -9.27 -1.74
C ILE A 210 -5.24 -10.19 -2.88
N HIS A 211 -5.18 -9.64 -4.09
CA HIS A 211 -4.74 -10.28 -5.30
C HIS A 211 -3.40 -9.66 -5.73
N TYR A 212 -2.56 -10.46 -6.38
CA TYR A 212 -1.33 -9.96 -6.96
C TYR A 212 -1.00 -10.66 -8.27
N LYS A 213 -0.23 -9.96 -9.10
CA LYS A 213 0.34 -10.47 -10.33
C LYS A 213 1.81 -10.12 -10.39
N VAL A 214 2.63 -11.08 -10.82
CA VAL A 214 4.06 -10.87 -11.07
C VAL A 214 4.29 -10.93 -12.58
N GLU A 215 4.92 -9.91 -13.14
CA GLU A 215 5.16 -9.73 -14.58
C GLU A 215 6.62 -9.41 -14.87
N SER A 216 7.01 -9.53 -16.15
CA SER A 216 8.36 -9.20 -16.63
C SER A 216 8.32 -8.31 -17.88
N GLU A 217 9.26 -7.36 -17.98
CA GLU A 217 9.32 -6.31 -19.02
C GLU A 217 9.30 -6.86 -20.46
N LYS A 218 9.73 -8.11 -20.69
CA LYS A 218 9.80 -8.68 -22.04
C LYS A 218 8.46 -9.09 -22.67
N HIS A 219 7.34 -8.96 -21.94
CA HIS A 219 5.99 -9.29 -22.44
C HIS A 219 5.00 -8.09 -22.42
N LEU A 220 5.51 -6.85 -22.35
CA LEU A 220 4.73 -5.62 -22.13
C LEU A 220 3.55 -5.37 -23.10
N ASP A 221 3.63 -5.79 -24.37
CA ASP A 221 2.58 -5.51 -25.37
C ASP A 221 1.39 -6.48 -25.28
N GLU A 222 1.63 -7.76 -24.96
CA GLU A 222 0.58 -8.72 -24.61
C GLU A 222 -0.04 -8.38 -23.25
N ILE A 223 0.77 -7.79 -22.36
CA ILE A 223 0.37 -7.27 -21.05
C ILE A 223 -0.57 -6.07 -21.18
N GLN A 224 -0.33 -5.07 -22.05
CA GLN A 224 -1.32 -3.98 -22.22
C GLN A 224 -2.70 -4.49 -22.69
N LYS A 225 -2.72 -5.57 -23.47
CA LYS A 225 -3.96 -6.24 -23.89
C LYS A 225 -4.63 -7.05 -22.77
N GLN A 226 -3.84 -7.71 -21.91
CA GLN A 226 -4.35 -8.49 -20.78
C GLN A 226 -4.64 -7.66 -19.52
N ILE A 227 -3.96 -6.53 -19.29
CA ILE A 227 -4.28 -5.56 -18.23
C ILE A 227 -5.71 -5.07 -18.45
N LYS A 228 -6.08 -4.70 -19.68
CA LYS A 228 -7.46 -4.37 -20.05
C LYS A 228 -8.47 -5.51 -19.84
N SER A 229 -8.01 -6.76 -19.69
CA SER A 229 -8.88 -7.93 -19.48
C SER A 229 -8.91 -8.47 -18.05
N ILE A 230 -7.88 -8.20 -17.22
CA ILE A 230 -7.77 -8.65 -15.82
C ILE A 230 -8.26 -7.58 -14.85
N ASN A 231 -7.96 -6.31 -15.15
CA ASN A 231 -8.64 -5.15 -14.60
C ASN A 231 -9.12 -4.37 -15.82
N PRO A 232 -10.34 -4.60 -16.34
CA PRO A 232 -10.91 -3.60 -17.23
C PRO A 232 -10.71 -2.25 -16.53
N PRO A 233 -10.17 -1.21 -17.19
CA PRO A 233 -10.29 0.12 -16.63
C PRO A 233 -11.76 0.23 -16.20
N PRO A 234 -12.06 0.69 -14.96
CA PRO A 234 -13.46 0.82 -14.54
C PRO A 234 -14.19 1.44 -15.72
N PRO A 235 -15.21 0.74 -16.26
CA PRO A 235 -15.65 0.84 -17.65
C PRO A 235 -15.61 2.29 -18.09
N GLU A 236 -14.86 2.62 -19.15
CA GLU A 236 -14.55 4.02 -19.53
C GLU A 236 -15.77 4.90 -19.28
N TYR A 237 -15.69 5.67 -18.18
CA TYR A 237 -16.87 6.04 -17.38
C TYR A 237 -17.64 7.15 -18.08
N ASN A 238 -18.47 6.75 -19.05
CA ASN A 238 -19.25 7.67 -19.86
C ASN A 238 -20.66 7.80 -19.27
N PHE A 239 -20.73 8.15 -17.99
CA PHE A 239 -21.97 8.67 -17.49
C PHE A 239 -22.10 10.10 -18.02
N PRO A 240 -23.24 10.48 -18.61
CA PRO A 240 -23.56 11.89 -18.78
C PRO A 240 -23.36 12.58 -17.43
N GLU A 241 -22.57 13.66 -17.41
CA GLU A 241 -22.58 14.54 -16.25
C GLU A 241 -24.02 14.96 -15.97
N ILE A 242 -24.41 14.97 -14.70
CA ILE A 242 -25.71 15.52 -14.32
C ILE A 242 -25.65 17.00 -14.73
N LYS A 243 -26.43 17.38 -15.74
CA LYS A 243 -26.37 18.74 -16.24
C LYS A 243 -26.96 19.67 -15.18
N ALA A 244 -26.34 20.82 -14.96
CA ALA A 244 -26.81 21.79 -13.96
C ALA A 244 -28.30 22.17 -14.13
N ASN A 245 -28.81 22.16 -15.36
CA ASN A 245 -30.22 22.43 -15.67
C ASN A 245 -31.19 21.28 -15.31
N GLU A 246 -30.69 20.06 -15.04
CA GLU A 246 -31.49 18.94 -14.55
C GLU A 246 -31.67 19.01 -13.03
N LEU A 247 -30.67 19.55 -12.31
CA LEU A 247 -30.71 19.77 -10.86
C LEU A 247 -31.63 20.93 -10.44
N THR A 248 -31.92 21.86 -11.35
CA THR A 248 -32.76 23.04 -11.08
C THR A 248 -34.26 22.81 -11.29
N LYS A 249 -34.66 21.68 -11.89
CA LYS A 249 -36.06 21.34 -12.12
C LYS A 249 -36.70 20.74 -10.87
N GLU A 250 -37.70 21.42 -10.34
CA GLU A 250 -38.50 20.96 -9.21
C GLU A 250 -39.52 19.89 -9.64
N ILE A 251 -39.62 18.81 -8.88
CA ILE A 251 -40.60 17.73 -9.08
C ILE A 251 -41.83 18.05 -8.24
N LYS A 252 -42.97 18.29 -8.91
CA LYS A 252 -44.21 18.77 -8.26
C LYS A 252 -44.84 17.79 -7.26
N GLU A 253 -44.63 16.48 -7.41
CA GLU A 253 -45.27 15.44 -6.60
C GLU A 253 -44.31 14.71 -5.64
N ASP A 254 -43.13 15.28 -5.38
CA ASP A 254 -42.15 14.67 -4.48
C ASP A 254 -42.49 14.98 -3.02
N LYS A 255 -42.93 13.96 -2.26
CA LYS A 255 -43.25 14.05 -0.84
C LYS A 255 -42.11 13.46 -0.01
N PRO A 256 -41.34 14.28 0.75
CA PRO A 256 -40.22 13.77 1.51
C PRO A 256 -40.65 12.83 2.64
N GLU A 257 -40.05 11.65 2.70
CA GLU A 257 -40.05 10.80 3.88
C GLU A 257 -38.77 11.06 4.68
N VAL A 258 -38.88 11.28 5.99
CA VAL A 258 -37.75 11.63 6.86
C VAL A 258 -37.66 10.62 8.01
N GLU A 259 -36.48 10.05 8.19
CA GLU A 259 -36.17 9.10 9.24
C GLU A 259 -35.00 9.61 10.10
N PRO A 260 -35.21 9.84 11.40
CA PRO A 260 -34.11 10.15 12.33
C PRO A 260 -33.22 8.93 12.58
N LEU A 261 -31.93 9.09 12.30
CA LEU A 261 -30.86 8.13 12.55
C LEU A 261 -30.03 8.61 13.75
N CYS A 262 -30.53 8.36 14.95
CA CYS A 262 -29.80 8.66 16.19
C CYS A 262 -28.79 7.55 16.48
N ASN A 263 -27.55 7.93 16.80
CA ASN A 263 -26.49 7.04 17.27
C ASN A 263 -26.34 5.76 16.41
N GLU A 264 -26.49 4.59 17.01
CA GLU A 264 -26.26 3.27 16.39
C GLU A 264 -27.11 2.99 15.14
N LYS A 265 -28.23 3.70 14.96
CA LYS A 265 -29.08 3.57 13.76
C LYS A 265 -28.37 4.03 12.49
N TYR A 266 -27.39 4.93 12.59
CA TYR A 266 -26.69 5.47 11.43
C TYR A 266 -25.95 4.39 10.65
N PHE A 267 -25.16 3.56 11.33
CA PHE A 267 -24.28 2.59 10.67
C PHE A 267 -25.08 1.61 9.79
N SER A 268 -26.17 1.04 10.32
CA SER A 268 -27.03 0.12 9.58
C SER A 268 -27.71 0.81 8.40
N ALA A 269 -28.40 1.94 8.61
CA ALA A 269 -29.11 2.65 7.56
C ALA A 269 -28.17 3.19 6.46
N ALA A 270 -26.97 3.66 6.82
CA ALA A 270 -25.98 4.12 5.86
C ALA A 270 -25.40 2.95 5.05
N GLY A 271 -25.05 1.84 5.72
CA GLY A 271 -24.60 0.62 5.06
C GLY A 271 -25.63 0.08 4.08
N ASP A 272 -26.89 -0.01 4.50
CA ASP A 272 -27.99 -0.48 3.66
C ASP A 272 -28.21 0.43 2.45
N ALA A 273 -28.16 1.76 2.62
CA ALA A 273 -28.28 2.69 1.50
C ALA A 273 -27.14 2.53 0.48
N ILE A 274 -25.91 2.28 0.93
CA ILE A 274 -24.75 2.06 0.05
C ILE A 274 -24.85 0.70 -0.67
N ASP A 275 -25.25 -0.36 0.04
CA ASP A 275 -25.38 -1.71 -0.53
C ASP A 275 -26.42 -1.75 -1.65
N HIS A 276 -27.55 -1.06 -1.46
CA HIS A 276 -28.66 -1.03 -2.41
C HIS A 276 -28.55 0.05 -3.49
N ALA A 277 -27.47 0.84 -3.50
CA ALA A 277 -27.24 1.85 -4.54
C ALA A 277 -27.14 1.20 -5.92
N VAL A 278 -27.87 1.75 -6.90
CA VAL A 278 -27.92 1.20 -8.27
C VAL A 278 -27.31 2.11 -9.33
N ASP A 279 -27.31 3.43 -9.13
CA ASP A 279 -26.86 4.42 -10.10
C ASP A 279 -25.68 5.23 -9.58
N SER A 280 -25.82 5.84 -8.40
CA SER A 280 -24.84 6.80 -7.91
C SER A 280 -24.79 6.99 -6.40
N ILE A 281 -23.61 7.33 -5.91
CA ILE A 281 -23.31 7.74 -4.54
C ILE A 281 -22.43 8.99 -4.62
N TYR A 282 -22.87 10.07 -3.99
CA TYR A 282 -22.14 11.33 -3.88
C TYR A 282 -21.93 11.67 -2.41
N MET A 283 -20.69 11.68 -1.93
CA MET A 283 -20.40 11.88 -0.51
C MET A 283 -19.49 13.08 -0.29
N VAL A 284 -19.83 13.90 0.70
CA VAL A 284 -18.89 14.85 1.31
C VAL A 284 -18.74 14.47 2.76
N MET A 285 -17.50 14.17 3.16
CA MET A 285 -17.21 13.75 4.53
C MET A 285 -16.07 14.58 5.11
N PHE A 286 -16.38 15.26 6.22
CA PHE A 286 -15.41 16.07 6.93
C PHE A 286 -14.27 15.23 7.48
N PHE A 287 -14.57 14.08 8.08
CA PHE A 287 -13.57 13.26 8.74
C PHE A 287 -13.88 11.77 8.57
N VAL A 288 -12.89 11.03 8.10
CA VAL A 288 -12.87 9.57 8.02
C VAL A 288 -11.61 9.05 8.70
N ASN A 289 -11.78 8.19 9.69
CA ASN A 289 -10.71 7.49 10.38
C ASN A 289 -11.02 6.00 10.42
N MET A 290 -10.23 5.23 9.68
CA MET A 290 -10.31 3.77 9.68
C MET A 290 -9.70 3.22 10.97
N GLY A 291 -10.33 2.19 11.53
CA GLY A 291 -9.82 1.48 12.70
C GLY A 291 -8.86 0.34 12.34
N ASP A 292 -8.23 -0.24 13.35
CA ASP A 292 -7.19 -1.28 13.18
C ASP A 292 -7.72 -2.65 12.71
N SER A 293 -9.03 -2.88 12.76
CA SER A 293 -9.65 -4.17 12.44
C SER A 293 -10.52 -4.10 11.19
N ASP A 294 -10.49 -5.15 10.36
CA ASP A 294 -11.42 -5.34 9.24
C ASP A 294 -12.91 -5.30 9.66
N GLN A 295 -13.21 -5.64 10.93
CA GLN A 295 -14.57 -5.62 11.48
C GLN A 295 -14.99 -4.24 12.00
N ASN A 296 -14.12 -3.25 11.93
CA ASN A 296 -14.43 -1.89 12.34
C ASN A 296 -15.57 -1.31 11.47
N PRO A 297 -16.58 -0.62 12.06
CA PRO A 297 -17.70 -0.07 11.32
C PRO A 297 -17.30 0.89 10.19
N VAL A 298 -16.29 1.75 10.40
CA VAL A 298 -15.79 2.65 9.36
C VAL A 298 -15.18 1.85 8.21
N ASN A 299 -14.33 0.87 8.52
CA ASN A 299 -13.68 0.03 7.51
C ASN A 299 -14.73 -0.73 6.66
N ILE A 300 -15.82 -1.18 7.29
CA ILE A 300 -16.95 -1.81 6.61
C ILE A 300 -17.64 -0.81 5.65
N LEU A 301 -17.97 0.40 6.09
CA LEU A 301 -18.60 1.41 5.22
C LEU A 301 -17.72 1.80 4.03
N VAL A 302 -16.41 1.96 4.26
CA VAL A 302 -15.47 2.29 3.17
C VAL A 302 -15.35 1.12 2.18
N ARG A 303 -15.32 -0.13 2.65
CA ARG A 303 -15.36 -1.31 1.78
C ARG A 303 -16.65 -1.37 0.95
N LYS A 304 -17.80 -1.04 1.54
CA LYS A 304 -19.08 -0.98 0.80
C LYS A 304 -19.08 0.06 -0.31
N LEU A 305 -18.38 1.19 -0.15
CA LEU A 305 -18.20 2.16 -1.24
C LEU A 305 -17.36 1.59 -2.40
N ILE A 306 -16.30 0.83 -2.06
CA ILE A 306 -15.47 0.13 -3.05
C ILE A 306 -16.30 -0.95 -3.77
N GLU A 307 -17.07 -1.73 -3.03
CA GLU A 307 -17.96 -2.76 -3.61
C GLU A 307 -19.03 -2.12 -4.49
N ALA A 308 -19.64 -1.01 -4.08
CA ALA A 308 -20.58 -0.25 -4.92
C ALA A 308 -19.91 0.20 -6.22
N ARG A 309 -18.68 0.71 -6.12
CA ARG A 309 -17.88 1.09 -7.28
C ARG A 309 -17.63 -0.10 -8.22
N GLN A 310 -17.29 -1.27 -7.67
CA GLN A 310 -17.09 -2.51 -8.43
C GLN A 310 -18.39 -3.03 -9.08
N ARG A 311 -19.55 -2.80 -8.45
CA ARG A 311 -20.88 -3.09 -9.04
C ARG A 311 -21.23 -2.17 -10.23
N GLY A 312 -20.43 -1.14 -10.51
CA GLY A 312 -20.66 -0.17 -11.57
C GLY A 312 -21.35 1.12 -11.12
N VAL A 313 -21.66 1.26 -9.83
CA VAL A 313 -22.26 2.47 -9.26
C VAL A 313 -21.28 3.64 -9.40
N ARG A 314 -21.79 4.82 -9.75
CA ARG A 314 -20.99 6.05 -9.81
C ARG A 314 -20.73 6.55 -8.39
N VAL A 315 -19.52 6.36 -7.88
CA VAL A 315 -19.14 6.82 -6.54
C VAL A 315 -18.22 8.04 -6.65
N LYS A 316 -18.70 9.22 -6.19
CA LYS A 316 -17.95 10.48 -6.13
C LYS A 316 -17.82 10.96 -4.70
N ILE A 317 -16.60 11.20 -4.24
CA ILE A 317 -16.32 11.50 -2.83
C ILE A 317 -15.46 12.75 -2.70
N ILE A 318 -15.78 13.58 -1.71
CA ILE A 318 -14.95 14.72 -1.31
C ILE A 318 -14.62 14.57 0.16
N LEU A 319 -13.33 14.54 0.48
CA LEU A 319 -12.83 14.55 1.85
C LEU A 319 -12.22 15.92 2.16
N GLU A 320 -12.32 16.35 3.41
CA GLU A 320 -11.67 17.61 3.82
C GLU A 320 -10.15 17.49 3.69
N MET A 321 -9.52 18.49 3.05
CA MET A 321 -8.07 18.58 2.88
C MET A 321 -7.34 18.99 4.17
N PRO A 322 -6.23 18.32 4.54
CA PRO A 322 -5.39 18.76 5.66
C PRO A 322 -4.90 20.20 5.49
N ARG A 323 -4.87 20.98 6.58
CA ARG A 323 -4.48 22.40 6.56
C ARG A 323 -3.10 22.67 7.16
N ASP A 324 -2.64 21.79 8.03
CA ASP A 324 -1.37 21.88 8.76
C ASP A 324 -0.75 20.48 8.80
N GLU A 325 0.58 20.42 8.69
CA GLU A 325 1.38 19.20 8.84
C GLU A 325 1.23 18.53 10.21
N ASN A 326 0.81 19.30 11.23
CA ASN A 326 0.57 18.82 12.59
C ASN A 326 -0.88 18.38 12.86
N ASP A 327 -1.78 18.47 11.88
CA ASP A 327 -3.17 18.01 12.05
C ASP A 327 -3.27 16.49 11.89
N PHE A 328 -2.85 15.78 12.94
CA PHE A 328 -2.85 14.32 13.02
C PHE A 328 -4.23 13.71 12.76
N ILE A 329 -5.31 14.43 13.11
CA ILE A 329 -6.69 14.00 12.85
C ILE A 329 -6.93 14.02 11.34
N MET A 330 -6.48 15.06 10.64
CA MET A 330 -6.72 15.21 9.20
C MET A 330 -5.83 14.33 8.29
N TRP A 331 -4.71 13.78 8.76
CA TRP A 331 -3.92 12.81 7.97
C TRP A 331 -4.71 11.53 7.64
N ASN A 332 -5.68 11.15 8.47
CA ASN A 332 -6.50 9.97 8.21
C ASN A 332 -7.39 10.12 6.97
N ASN A 333 -7.85 11.34 6.65
CA ASN A 333 -8.56 11.60 5.40
C ASN A 333 -7.66 11.34 4.18
N GLU A 334 -6.38 11.70 4.25
CA GLU A 334 -5.43 11.45 3.15
C GLU A 334 -5.20 9.94 2.95
N LYS A 335 -5.12 9.15 4.02
CA LYS A 335 -5.03 7.69 3.92
C LYS A 335 -6.23 7.10 3.19
N VAL A 336 -7.43 7.51 3.62
CA VAL A 336 -8.69 7.03 3.05
C VAL A 336 -8.83 7.50 1.60
N TYR A 337 -8.40 8.73 1.30
CA TYR A 337 -8.30 9.24 -0.06
C TYR A 337 -7.48 8.30 -0.95
N ARG A 338 -6.25 7.95 -0.53
CA ARG A 338 -5.37 7.07 -1.29
C ARG A 338 -5.98 5.68 -1.46
N TRP A 339 -6.59 5.14 -0.41
CA TRP A 339 -7.20 3.80 -0.46
C TRP A 339 -8.38 3.73 -1.44
N LEU A 340 -9.28 4.71 -1.40
CA LEU A 340 -10.43 4.79 -2.32
C LEU A 340 -10.00 5.13 -3.75
N ALA A 341 -9.04 6.04 -3.93
CA ALA A 341 -8.50 6.38 -5.25
C ALA A 341 -7.86 5.16 -5.93
N ASN A 342 -7.06 4.38 -5.18
CA ASN A 342 -6.44 3.15 -5.68
C ASN A 342 -7.47 2.07 -6.03
N ALA A 343 -8.61 2.06 -5.33
CA ALA A 343 -9.75 1.19 -5.64
C ALA A 343 -10.61 1.71 -6.82
N GLY A 344 -10.19 2.78 -7.49
CA GLY A 344 -10.84 3.33 -8.67
C GLY A 344 -12.07 4.19 -8.39
N VAL A 345 -12.29 4.62 -7.14
CA VAL A 345 -13.34 5.56 -6.76
C VAL A 345 -12.96 6.98 -7.19
N ASP A 346 -13.92 7.75 -7.70
CA ASP A 346 -13.69 9.15 -8.09
C ASP A 346 -13.70 10.03 -6.84
N ILE A 347 -12.52 10.34 -6.31
CA ILE A 347 -12.36 11.01 -5.01
C ILE A 347 -11.48 12.26 -5.12
N ARG A 348 -11.83 13.32 -4.40
CA ARG A 348 -11.12 14.59 -4.32
C ARG A 348 -10.90 15.02 -2.87
N LEU A 349 -9.86 15.81 -2.65
CA LEU A 349 -9.72 16.60 -1.44
C LEU A 349 -10.40 17.97 -1.66
N SER A 350 -11.01 18.51 -0.61
CA SER A 350 -11.65 19.83 -0.65
C SER A 350 -10.64 20.95 -0.91
N SER A 351 -11.15 22.15 -1.24
CA SER A 351 -10.32 23.34 -1.40
C SER A 351 -9.59 23.70 -0.08
N PRO A 352 -8.28 23.99 -0.10
CA PRO A 352 -7.55 24.40 1.10
C PRO A 352 -8.01 25.78 1.63
N GLN A 353 -8.68 26.58 0.79
CA GLN A 353 -9.11 27.94 1.14
C GLN A 353 -10.31 27.97 2.09
N LEU A 354 -11.21 26.97 2.06
CA LEU A 354 -12.45 26.97 2.85
C LEU A 354 -12.74 25.62 3.52
N LYS A 355 -13.13 25.64 4.80
CA LYS A 355 -13.30 24.42 5.59
C LYS A 355 -14.62 23.75 5.24
N THR A 356 -14.55 22.54 4.68
CA THR A 356 -15.74 21.74 4.34
C THR A 356 -16.10 20.83 5.52
N HIS A 357 -16.85 21.38 6.49
CA HIS A 357 -17.28 20.65 7.70
C HIS A 357 -18.55 19.78 7.49
N ASN A 358 -18.80 19.37 6.26
CA ASN A 358 -20.03 18.69 5.86
C ASN A 358 -19.93 17.19 6.10
N LYS A 359 -21.04 16.57 6.51
CA LYS A 359 -21.20 15.11 6.54
C LYS A 359 -22.52 14.78 5.89
N PHE A 360 -22.47 14.48 4.60
CA PHE A 360 -23.64 13.98 3.90
C PHE A 360 -23.25 13.04 2.77
N PHE A 361 -24.18 12.19 2.39
CA PHE A 361 -24.12 11.52 1.11
C PHE A 361 -25.50 11.43 0.46
N VAL A 362 -25.50 11.36 -0.86
CA VAL A 362 -26.70 11.21 -1.69
C VAL A 362 -26.58 9.92 -2.48
N VAL A 363 -27.61 9.08 -2.42
CA VAL A 363 -27.71 7.83 -3.18
C VAL A 363 -28.83 7.95 -4.22
N ASP A 364 -28.52 7.59 -5.46
CA ASP A 364 -29.43 7.46 -6.60
C ASP A 364 -30.34 8.68 -6.84
N GLN A 365 -29.81 9.88 -6.55
CA GLN A 365 -30.53 11.16 -6.64
C GLN A 365 -31.89 11.16 -5.90
N ASN A 366 -32.02 10.34 -4.86
CA ASN A 366 -33.30 10.12 -4.15
C ASN A 366 -33.14 10.05 -2.64
N ILE A 367 -32.08 9.41 -2.13
CA ILE A 367 -31.83 9.30 -0.70
C ILE A 367 -30.74 10.29 -0.33
N THR A 368 -31.00 11.16 0.64
CA THR A 368 -29.98 12.02 1.26
C THR A 368 -29.82 11.62 2.71
N VAL A 369 -28.60 11.34 3.13
CA VAL A 369 -28.24 11.16 4.54
C VAL A 369 -27.37 12.34 4.95
N VAL A 370 -27.79 13.11 5.96
CA VAL A 370 -27.09 14.33 6.40
C VAL A 370 -27.22 14.53 7.91
N GLY A 371 -26.11 14.90 8.56
CA GLY A 371 -26.12 15.09 10.01
C GLY A 371 -24.75 15.34 10.62
N SER A 372 -24.60 14.94 11.88
CA SER A 372 -23.39 15.19 12.68
C SER A 372 -22.36 14.06 12.64
N HIS A 373 -22.76 12.83 12.27
CA HIS A 373 -21.87 11.68 12.23
C HIS A 373 -20.69 11.89 11.27
N ASN A 374 -19.47 11.88 11.81
CA ASN A 374 -18.26 11.57 11.05
C ASN A 374 -18.13 10.06 10.87
N TRP A 375 -17.21 9.63 10.01
CA TRP A 375 -16.84 8.22 9.92
C TRP A 375 -15.60 7.96 10.76
N SER A 376 -15.79 7.85 12.07
CA SER A 376 -14.71 7.55 13.02
C SER A 376 -15.20 6.56 14.08
N ASP A 377 -14.27 5.82 14.69
CA ASP A 377 -14.57 4.85 15.75
C ASP A 377 -15.52 5.43 16.79
N THR A 378 -15.18 6.57 17.37
CA THR A 378 -15.97 7.21 18.44
C THR A 378 -17.38 7.63 18.03
N ALA A 379 -17.61 7.86 16.73
CA ALA A 379 -18.92 8.26 16.22
C ALA A 379 -19.80 7.05 15.86
N LEU A 380 -19.19 5.87 15.65
CA LEU A 380 -19.89 4.64 15.22
C LEU A 380 -19.86 3.50 16.26
N ASP A 381 -19.05 3.62 17.32
CA ASP A 381 -18.96 2.64 18.41
C ASP A 381 -19.97 2.89 19.56
N GLY A 382 -20.79 3.94 19.43
CA GLY A 382 -21.81 4.31 20.42
C GLY A 382 -21.28 5.11 21.61
N THR A 383 -20.01 5.55 21.59
CA THR A 383 -19.43 6.36 22.67
C THR A 383 -19.74 7.87 22.55
N GLN A 384 -20.22 8.33 21.39
CA GLN A 384 -20.69 9.70 21.16
C GLN A 384 -22.18 9.74 20.83
N ASN A 385 -22.85 10.81 21.29
CA ASN A 385 -24.22 11.09 20.87
C ASN A 385 -24.19 11.88 19.57
N GLU A 386 -24.80 11.31 18.53
CA GLU A 386 -24.80 11.81 17.18
C GLU A 386 -26.22 11.74 16.59
N VAL A 387 -26.59 12.74 15.78
CA VAL A 387 -27.91 12.81 15.16
C VAL A 387 -27.76 13.08 13.67
N THR A 388 -28.31 12.17 12.88
CA THR A 388 -28.41 12.28 11.43
C THR A 388 -29.85 12.06 11.00
N VAL A 389 -30.21 12.57 9.83
CA VAL A 389 -31.49 12.23 9.17
C VAL A 389 -31.24 11.57 7.83
N LEU A 390 -32.02 10.54 7.53
CA LEU A 390 -32.18 10.00 6.18
C LEU A 390 -33.46 10.57 5.58
N ILE A 391 -33.36 11.09 4.38
CA ILE A 391 -34.45 11.75 3.67
C ILE A 391 -34.61 11.08 2.31
N LYS A 392 -35.78 10.50 2.05
CA LYS A 392 -36.15 10.00 0.72
C LYS A 392 -36.96 11.08 0.00
N SER A 393 -36.29 11.81 -0.89
CA SER A 393 -36.87 12.87 -1.72
C SER A 393 -35.92 13.24 -2.84
N LYS A 394 -36.41 13.20 -4.08
CA LYS A 394 -35.63 13.61 -5.26
C LYS A 394 -35.31 15.10 -5.25
N ASN A 395 -36.23 15.95 -4.79
CA ASN A 395 -36.03 17.39 -4.68
C ASN A 395 -34.93 17.72 -3.65
N VAL A 396 -34.91 17.03 -2.50
CA VAL A 396 -33.87 17.22 -1.48
C VAL A 396 -32.52 16.72 -2.01
N ALA A 397 -32.47 15.52 -2.58
CA ALA A 397 -31.25 14.97 -3.17
C ALA A 397 -30.64 15.89 -4.23
N ARG A 398 -31.45 16.45 -5.14
CA ARG A 398 -30.99 17.41 -6.16
C ARG A 398 -30.39 18.68 -5.57
N LYS A 399 -30.93 19.20 -4.46
CA LYS A 399 -30.37 20.38 -3.78
C LYS A 399 -28.97 20.08 -3.22
N PHE A 400 -28.78 18.92 -2.61
CA PHE A 400 -27.47 18.50 -2.10
C PHE A 400 -26.47 18.18 -3.22
N LEU A 401 -26.92 17.55 -4.30
CA LEU A 401 -26.09 17.32 -5.49
C LEU A 401 -25.66 18.63 -6.15
N ARG A 402 -26.56 19.61 -6.23
CA ARG A 402 -26.22 20.95 -6.71
C ARG A 402 -25.14 21.59 -5.83
N TYR A 403 -25.31 21.53 -4.52
CA TYR A 403 -24.32 22.03 -3.58
C TYR A 403 -22.96 21.32 -3.76
N PHE A 404 -22.96 19.99 -3.88
CA PHE A 404 -21.77 19.17 -4.13
C PHE A 404 -20.97 19.68 -5.35
N TYR A 405 -21.64 19.88 -6.49
CA TYR A 405 -20.99 20.33 -7.72
C TYR A 405 -20.61 21.81 -7.73
N GLU A 406 -21.38 22.69 -7.10
CA GLU A 406 -21.12 24.13 -7.13
C GLU A 406 -20.02 24.56 -6.14
N ASN A 407 -19.85 23.82 -5.03
CA ASN A 407 -19.01 24.28 -3.91
C ASN A 407 -17.85 23.36 -3.56
N SER A 408 -17.81 22.14 -4.10
CA SER A 408 -16.90 21.12 -3.55
C SER A 408 -16.27 20.20 -4.61
N TRP A 409 -16.96 19.88 -5.70
CA TRP A 409 -16.44 19.05 -6.80
C TRP A 409 -15.73 19.89 -7.85
#